data_AF-A0A6J0X983-F1
#
_entry.id   AF-A0A6J0X983-F1
#
_cell.length_a   1.000
_cell.length_b   1.000
_cell.length_c   1.000
_cell.angle_alpha   90.00
_cell.angle_beta   90.00
_cell.angle_gamma   90.00
#
_symmetry.space_group_name_H-M   'P 1'
#
loop_
_entity.id
_entity.type
_entity.pdbx_description
1 polymer ?
#
loop_
_entity_poly.entity_id
_entity_poly.type
_entity_poly.pdbx_seq_one_letter_code
_entity_poly.pdbx_strand_id
1 'polypeptide(L)'
;MQPTMKFVMDTSKYWFKPSISREQAIELLRKEEPGAFIVRDSSSYRGSFGLALKVQEAPTPAQSRPGEDSSDLIRHFLIESSAKGVHLKGADEEPYFGSLSAFVCQHSIMALALPCKLIIPQKELGGGDGASDPSADGRASCLKKSAGCHALYLSSVSVETLSGALAVEKAISATLERDVLPTPTVVHFKVTEQGITLTDVQRKVFFRRHYPLATLRFCGMDPEQRKWQKYCKPSRIFGFVAKSQTESQENVCHLFAEYDTLQPASQVISLLLELLFPGQS
;
A
#
# COMPACT_ATOMS: atom_id res chain seq x y z
N MET A 1 15.81 -21.47 -4.34
CA MET A 1 14.59 -21.68 -3.52
C MET A 1 13.42 -21.05 -4.26
N GLN A 2 12.27 -21.73 -4.38
CA GLN A 2 11.09 -21.12 -4.99
C GLN A 2 10.52 -20.05 -4.03
N PRO A 3 10.28 -18.81 -4.49
CA PRO A 3 9.66 -17.80 -3.66
C PRO A 3 8.24 -18.21 -3.31
N THR A 4 7.91 -18.20 -2.03
CA THR A 4 6.54 -18.47 -1.57
C THR A 4 5.68 -17.23 -1.76
N MET A 5 4.39 -17.39 -1.99
CA MET A 5 3.45 -16.26 -2.08
C MET A 5 3.53 -15.34 -0.86
N LYS A 6 3.76 -15.90 0.34
CA LYS A 6 3.98 -15.14 1.57
C LYS A 6 5.21 -14.22 1.45
N PHE A 7 6.34 -14.75 1.00
CA PHE A 7 7.57 -13.97 0.82
C PHE A 7 7.41 -12.83 -0.19
N VAL A 8 6.68 -13.07 -1.30
CA VAL A 8 6.40 -12.03 -2.31
C VAL A 8 5.59 -10.88 -1.72
N MET A 9 4.59 -11.21 -0.90
CA MET A 9 3.75 -10.23 -0.22
C MET A 9 4.54 -9.46 0.87
N ASP A 10 5.35 -10.16 1.68
CA ASP A 10 6.19 -9.59 2.74
C ASP A 10 7.19 -8.54 2.22
N THR A 11 7.72 -8.79 1.01
CA THR A 11 8.74 -7.94 0.36
C THR A 11 8.13 -6.85 -0.54
N SER A 12 6.80 -6.77 -0.64
CA SER A 12 6.11 -5.86 -1.57
C SER A 12 6.50 -4.38 -1.43
N LYS A 13 6.82 -3.91 -0.23
CA LYS A 13 7.31 -2.54 0.01
C LYS A 13 8.59 -2.17 -0.76
N TYR A 14 9.40 -3.18 -1.09
CA TYR A 14 10.68 -2.99 -1.79
C TYR A 14 10.50 -2.83 -3.30
N TRP A 15 9.51 -3.52 -3.88
CA TRP A 15 9.30 -3.55 -5.34
C TRP A 15 8.00 -2.88 -5.79
N PHE A 16 7.02 -2.64 -4.93
CA PHE A 16 5.79 -1.91 -5.24
C PHE A 16 5.83 -0.50 -4.64
N LYS A 17 6.08 0.49 -5.50
CA LYS A 17 6.21 1.91 -5.14
C LYS A 17 5.19 2.73 -5.95
N PRO A 18 3.91 2.77 -5.57
CA PRO A 18 2.83 3.32 -6.42
C PRO A 18 3.00 4.80 -6.75
N SER A 19 3.63 5.58 -5.86
CA SER A 19 3.74 7.04 -5.97
C SER A 19 4.97 7.55 -6.72
N ILE A 20 5.89 6.68 -7.12
CA ILE A 20 7.12 7.13 -7.79
C ILE A 20 6.88 7.36 -9.28
N SER A 21 7.62 8.31 -9.87
CA SER A 21 7.59 8.54 -11.31
C SER A 21 8.35 7.46 -12.08
N ARG A 22 8.22 7.49 -13.41
CA ARG A 22 8.98 6.61 -14.30
C ARG A 22 10.49 6.84 -14.14
N GLU A 23 10.89 8.10 -14.07
CA GLU A 23 12.27 8.56 -13.97
C GLU A 23 12.88 8.18 -12.62
N GLN A 24 12.09 8.27 -11.54
CA GLN A 24 12.51 7.79 -10.22
C GLN A 24 12.72 6.28 -10.19
N ALA A 25 11.87 5.51 -10.88
CA ALA A 25 12.06 4.06 -11.01
C ALA A 25 13.34 3.72 -11.78
N ILE A 26 13.66 4.47 -12.83
CA ILE A 26 14.91 4.34 -13.60
C ILE A 26 16.12 4.57 -12.69
N GLU A 27 16.13 5.65 -11.91
CA GLU A 27 17.27 5.98 -11.04
C GLU A 27 17.52 4.90 -9.98
N LEU A 28 16.46 4.35 -9.38
CA LEU A 28 16.58 3.27 -8.40
C LEU A 28 17.13 1.97 -9.01
N LEU A 29 16.80 1.69 -10.28
CA LEU A 29 17.19 0.45 -10.95
C LEU A 29 18.54 0.56 -11.70
N ARG A 30 19.06 1.77 -11.95
CA ARG A 30 20.27 1.94 -12.78
C ARG A 30 21.49 1.22 -12.19
N LYS A 31 21.56 1.11 -10.86
CA LYS A 31 22.68 0.50 -10.12
C LYS A 31 22.41 -0.94 -9.67
N GLU A 32 21.26 -1.49 -10.05
CA GLU A 32 20.83 -2.82 -9.63
C GLU A 32 21.15 -3.88 -10.69
N GLU A 33 21.15 -5.14 -10.27
CA GLU A 33 21.43 -6.29 -11.13
C GLU A 33 20.27 -6.61 -12.09
N PRO A 34 20.54 -7.25 -13.25
CA PRO A 34 19.50 -7.74 -14.15
C PRO A 34 18.45 -8.60 -13.44
N GLY A 35 17.17 -8.35 -13.71
CA GLY A 35 16.04 -8.97 -13.02
C GLY A 35 15.48 -8.12 -11.88
N ALA A 36 16.20 -7.10 -11.39
CA ALA A 36 15.65 -6.12 -10.46
C ALA A 36 14.52 -5.31 -11.12
N PHE A 37 13.47 -5.04 -10.36
CA PHE A 37 12.27 -4.42 -10.90
C PHE A 37 11.54 -3.53 -9.89
N ILE A 38 10.75 -2.60 -10.42
CA ILE A 38 9.82 -1.78 -9.64
C ILE A 38 8.48 -1.71 -10.36
N VAL A 39 7.40 -1.90 -9.62
CA VAL A 39 6.01 -1.69 -10.03
C VAL A 39 5.51 -0.39 -9.41
N ARG A 40 4.91 0.46 -10.24
CA ARG A 40 4.30 1.74 -9.83
C ARG A 40 2.90 1.89 -10.44
N ASP A 41 2.13 2.87 -9.98
CA ASP A 41 0.88 3.22 -10.66
C ASP A 41 1.19 3.81 -12.04
N SER A 42 0.41 3.41 -13.05
CA SER A 42 0.55 3.97 -14.39
C SER A 42 -0.01 5.39 -14.43
N SER A 43 0.84 6.33 -14.84
CA SER A 43 0.47 7.72 -15.09
C SER A 43 -0.29 7.91 -16.40
N SER A 44 -0.10 6.99 -17.36
CA SER A 44 -0.68 7.07 -18.70
C SER A 44 -1.97 6.26 -18.84
N TYR A 45 -2.13 5.17 -18.09
CA TYR A 45 -3.28 4.27 -18.18
C TYR A 45 -3.93 4.10 -16.81
N ARG A 46 -5.11 4.68 -16.63
CA ARG A 46 -5.81 4.72 -15.34
C ARG A 46 -6.12 3.31 -14.84
N GLY A 47 -5.75 3.01 -13.59
CA GLY A 47 -6.02 1.71 -12.95
C GLY A 47 -5.12 0.58 -13.43
N SER A 48 -4.11 0.88 -14.25
CA SER A 48 -3.06 -0.06 -14.66
C SER A 48 -1.75 0.27 -13.92
N PHE A 49 -0.79 -0.64 -14.00
CA PHE A 49 0.51 -0.49 -13.33
C PHE A 49 1.63 -0.41 -14.37
N GLY A 50 2.65 0.39 -14.08
CA GLY A 50 3.89 0.41 -14.85
C GLY A 50 4.92 -0.49 -14.18
N LEU A 51 5.48 -1.44 -14.91
CA LEU A 51 6.61 -2.27 -14.49
C LEU A 51 7.88 -1.75 -15.16
N ALA A 52 8.87 -1.35 -14.37
CA ALA A 52 10.23 -1.09 -14.83
C ALA A 52 11.11 -2.29 -14.44
N LEU A 53 11.84 -2.85 -15.39
CA LEU A 53 12.68 -4.04 -15.23
C LEU A 53 14.08 -3.78 -15.77
N LYS A 54 15.09 -4.00 -14.92
CA LYS A 54 16.49 -4.01 -15.35
C LYS A 54 16.77 -5.29 -16.13
N VAL A 55 17.23 -5.16 -17.36
CA VAL A 55 17.62 -6.29 -18.23
C VAL A 55 19.13 -6.37 -18.37
N GLN A 56 19.63 -7.53 -18.77
CA GLN A 56 21.04 -7.73 -19.02
C GLN A 56 21.45 -6.96 -20.27
N GLU A 57 22.64 -6.36 -20.23
CA GLU A 57 23.28 -5.78 -21.41
C GLU A 57 23.60 -6.90 -22.40
N ALA A 58 23.07 -6.79 -23.62
CA ALA A 58 23.38 -7.76 -24.65
C ALA A 58 24.88 -7.68 -24.97
N PRO A 59 25.60 -8.80 -25.14
CA PRO A 59 27.01 -8.77 -25.49
C PRO A 59 27.17 -8.23 -26.92
N THR A 60 27.35 -6.92 -27.06
CA THR A 60 27.73 -6.31 -28.33
C THR A 60 29.20 -6.63 -28.64
N PRO A 61 29.52 -7.14 -29.83
CA PRO A 61 30.91 -7.33 -30.24
C PRO A 61 31.58 -5.96 -30.42
N ALA A 62 32.48 -5.64 -29.49
CA ALA A 62 33.58 -4.69 -29.59
C ALA A 62 33.34 -3.40 -30.39
N GLN A 63 32.60 -2.43 -29.84
CA GLN A 63 32.89 -0.99 -29.99
C GLN A 63 32.46 -0.26 -28.72
N SER A 64 33.42 0.03 -27.86
CA SER A 64 33.22 0.80 -26.63
C SER A 64 32.97 2.28 -26.94
N ARG A 65 31.93 2.84 -26.31
CA ARG A 65 31.95 4.24 -25.85
C ARG A 65 31.80 4.22 -24.33
N PRO A 66 32.77 4.72 -23.55
CA PRO A 66 32.64 4.82 -22.11
C PRO A 66 31.68 5.97 -21.80
N GLY A 67 30.44 5.63 -21.42
CA GLY A 67 29.43 6.61 -21.03
C GLY A 67 27.99 6.28 -21.42
N GLU A 68 27.72 5.09 -21.96
CA GLU A 68 26.37 4.72 -22.40
C GLU A 68 25.43 4.55 -21.21
N ASP A 69 24.27 5.18 -21.30
CA ASP A 69 23.42 5.54 -20.18
C ASP A 69 22.72 4.27 -19.65
N SER A 70 23.00 3.88 -18.39
CA SER A 70 22.46 2.67 -17.74
C SER A 70 20.90 2.56 -17.78
N SER A 71 20.23 3.65 -18.14
CA SER A 71 18.79 3.74 -18.44
C SER A 71 18.36 2.92 -19.65
N ASP A 72 19.21 2.70 -20.65
CA ASP A 72 18.91 1.89 -21.86
C ASP A 72 18.65 0.41 -21.53
N LEU A 73 19.15 -0.04 -20.38
CA LEU A 73 18.95 -1.39 -19.85
C LEU A 73 17.68 -1.52 -19.00
N ILE A 74 16.79 -0.52 -19.01
CA ILE A 74 15.55 -0.57 -18.21
C ILE A 74 14.34 -0.61 -19.14
N ARG A 75 13.74 -1.80 -19.25
CA ARG A 75 12.53 -2.02 -20.04
C ARG A 75 11.30 -1.67 -19.23
N HIS A 76 10.32 -1.09 -19.90
CA HIS A 76 9.07 -0.64 -19.30
C HIS A 76 7.91 -1.42 -19.90
N PHE A 77 7.07 -1.97 -19.04
CA PHE A 77 5.89 -2.73 -19.42
C PHE A 77 4.66 -2.16 -18.74
N LEU A 78 3.50 -2.40 -19.34
CA LEU A 78 2.22 -2.05 -18.74
C LEU A 78 1.51 -3.32 -18.27
N ILE A 79 1.10 -3.34 -17.01
CA ILE A 79 0.25 -4.37 -16.45
C ILE A 79 -1.16 -3.80 -16.36
N GLU A 80 -2.07 -4.33 -17.17
CA GLU A 80 -3.48 -3.95 -17.17
C GLU A 80 -4.22 -4.69 -16.06
N SER A 81 -5.16 -3.99 -15.42
CA SER A 81 -6.02 -4.56 -14.38
C SER A 81 -7.45 -4.63 -14.87
N SER A 82 -8.09 -5.78 -14.70
CA SER A 82 -9.47 -6.05 -15.13
C SER A 82 -10.21 -6.90 -14.10
N ALA A 83 -11.50 -7.17 -14.34
CA ALA A 83 -12.28 -8.08 -13.51
C ALA A 83 -11.74 -9.52 -13.50
N LYS A 84 -10.95 -9.92 -14.53
CA LYS A 84 -10.31 -11.24 -14.61
C LYS A 84 -9.00 -11.31 -13.83
N GLY A 85 -8.52 -10.19 -13.30
CA GLY A 85 -7.21 -10.06 -12.67
C GLY A 85 -6.28 -9.12 -13.44
N VAL A 86 -4.98 -9.29 -13.25
CA VAL A 86 -3.93 -8.50 -13.90
C VAL A 86 -3.25 -9.26 -15.03
N HIS A 87 -2.80 -8.55 -16.05
CA HIS A 87 -2.20 -9.13 -17.25
C HIS A 87 -1.19 -8.17 -17.88
N LEU A 88 -0.15 -8.70 -18.53
CA LEU A 88 0.86 -7.90 -19.23
C LEU A 88 0.33 -7.47 -20.60
N LYS A 89 0.22 -6.16 -20.83
CA LYS A 89 -0.30 -5.63 -22.11
C LYS A 89 0.57 -6.08 -23.28
N GLY A 90 -0.06 -6.66 -24.30
CA GLY A 90 0.59 -7.12 -25.52
C GLY A 90 1.17 -8.53 -25.42
N ALA A 91 0.92 -9.25 -24.33
CA ALA A 91 1.31 -10.64 -24.15
C ALA A 91 0.08 -11.56 -24.18
N ASP A 92 -0.64 -11.60 -25.30
CA ASP A 92 -1.94 -12.29 -25.41
C ASP A 92 -1.92 -13.79 -25.07
N GLU A 93 -0.73 -14.43 -25.13
CA GLU A 93 -0.53 -15.83 -24.76
C GLU A 93 -0.41 -16.05 -23.23
N GLU A 94 -0.21 -15.00 -22.43
CA GLU A 94 -0.12 -15.12 -20.97
C GLU A 94 -1.49 -15.22 -20.29
N PRO A 95 -1.61 -16.01 -19.21
CA PRO A 95 -2.82 -16.07 -18.42
C PRO A 95 -3.08 -14.76 -17.66
N TYR A 96 -4.31 -14.57 -17.22
CA TYR A 96 -4.64 -13.54 -16.23
C TYR A 96 -4.24 -14.03 -14.84
N PHE A 97 -3.59 -13.17 -14.08
CA PHE A 97 -3.18 -13.46 -12.71
C PHE A 97 -4.17 -12.84 -11.72
N GLY A 98 -4.53 -13.58 -10.67
CA GLY A 98 -5.52 -13.12 -9.69
C GLY A 98 -5.13 -11.84 -8.92
N SER A 99 -3.85 -11.47 -8.90
CA SER A 99 -3.35 -10.23 -8.28
C SER A 99 -1.96 -9.86 -8.80
N LEU A 100 -1.50 -8.63 -8.52
CA LEU A 100 -0.12 -8.20 -8.78
C LEU A 100 0.91 -9.10 -8.09
N SER A 101 0.66 -9.54 -6.86
CA SER A 101 1.57 -10.45 -6.16
C SER A 101 1.63 -11.82 -6.83
N ALA A 102 0.51 -12.32 -7.37
CA ALA A 102 0.49 -13.56 -8.13
C ALA A 102 1.26 -13.42 -9.46
N PHE A 103 1.09 -12.29 -10.15
CA PHE A 103 1.88 -11.94 -11.33
C PHE A 103 3.39 -11.95 -11.01
N VAL A 104 3.81 -11.21 -9.98
CA VAL A 104 5.23 -11.13 -9.57
C VAL A 104 5.78 -12.48 -9.12
N CYS A 105 5.01 -13.24 -8.34
CA CYS A 105 5.42 -14.56 -7.90
C CYS A 105 5.66 -15.49 -9.10
N GLN A 106 4.73 -15.55 -10.04
CA GLN A 106 4.90 -16.38 -11.23
C GLN A 106 6.10 -15.92 -12.06
N HIS A 107 6.23 -14.61 -12.28
CA HIS A 107 7.29 -14.02 -13.09
C HIS A 107 8.69 -14.16 -12.45
N SER A 108 8.76 -14.42 -11.15
CA SER A 108 10.00 -14.76 -10.46
C SER A 108 10.42 -16.22 -10.62
N ILE A 109 9.46 -17.11 -10.93
CA ILE A 109 9.72 -18.53 -11.21
C ILE A 109 10.03 -18.74 -12.70
N MET A 110 9.29 -18.07 -13.59
CA MET A 110 9.41 -18.13 -15.05
C MET A 110 9.28 -16.74 -15.66
N ALA A 111 10.11 -16.39 -16.64
CA ALA A 111 10.08 -15.04 -17.21
C ALA A 111 8.78 -14.74 -18.00
N LEU A 112 8.17 -15.77 -18.60
CA LEU A 112 7.02 -15.66 -19.50
C LEU A 112 7.32 -14.65 -20.63
N ALA A 113 6.49 -13.63 -20.84
CA ALA A 113 6.68 -12.61 -21.86
C ALA A 113 7.66 -11.50 -21.44
N LEU A 114 8.18 -11.52 -20.20
CA LEU A 114 9.27 -10.62 -19.81
C LEU A 114 10.63 -11.12 -20.35
N PRO A 115 11.58 -10.21 -20.65
CA PRO A 115 12.92 -10.57 -21.13
C PRO A 115 13.73 -11.45 -20.18
N CYS A 116 13.45 -11.37 -18.88
CA CYS A 116 14.08 -12.19 -17.85
C CYS A 116 13.15 -12.35 -16.64
N LYS A 117 13.51 -13.26 -15.73
CA LYS A 117 12.76 -13.49 -14.49
C LYS A 117 12.89 -12.29 -13.56
N LEU A 118 11.83 -12.02 -12.82
CA LEU A 118 11.86 -11.01 -11.76
C LEU A 118 12.63 -11.53 -10.54
N ILE A 119 13.56 -10.72 -10.03
CA ILE A 119 14.26 -11.01 -8.78
C ILE A 119 13.56 -10.25 -7.67
N ILE A 120 12.91 -10.98 -6.77
CA ILE A 120 12.21 -10.37 -5.64
C ILE A 120 13.25 -9.84 -4.64
N PRO A 121 13.31 -8.52 -4.40
CA PRO A 121 14.29 -7.93 -3.52
C PRO A 121 14.05 -8.34 -2.06
N GLN A 122 15.14 -8.64 -1.35
CA GLN A 122 15.14 -8.92 0.09
C GLN A 122 15.41 -7.69 0.96
N LYS A 123 15.93 -6.60 0.35
CA LYS A 123 16.26 -5.32 0.99
C LYS A 123 15.83 -4.15 0.09
N GLU A 124 15.80 -2.93 0.61
CA GLU A 124 15.50 -1.74 -0.20
C GLU A 124 16.49 -1.64 -1.38
N LEU A 125 15.95 -1.44 -2.59
CA LEU A 125 16.70 -1.18 -3.81
C LEU A 125 17.30 0.24 -3.73
N GLY A 126 18.57 0.40 -4.10
CA GLY A 126 19.33 1.65 -3.99
C GLY A 126 20.20 1.78 -2.73
N GLY A 127 20.25 0.77 -1.86
CA GLY A 127 21.14 0.68 -0.71
C GLY A 127 22.46 -0.03 -1.05
N GLY A 128 23.37 0.67 -1.71
CA GLY A 128 24.74 0.18 -1.91
C GLY A 128 25.48 0.12 -0.57
N ASP A 129 26.04 -1.05 -0.25
CA ASP A 129 27.04 -1.20 0.81
C ASP A 129 28.24 -0.31 0.48
N GLY A 130 28.47 0.68 1.32
CA GLY A 130 29.62 1.58 1.25
C GLY A 130 29.81 2.20 2.62
N ALA A 131 30.67 1.58 3.40
CA ALA A 131 31.39 2.04 4.58
C ALA A 131 30.84 3.28 5.33
N SER A 132 30.52 3.05 6.60
CA SER A 132 30.49 4.02 7.69
C SER A 132 31.47 5.20 7.53
N ASP A 133 30.95 6.41 7.62
CA ASP A 133 31.57 7.45 8.44
C ASP A 133 30.49 8.44 8.98
N PRO A 134 30.49 8.80 10.27
CA PRO A 134 29.52 9.72 10.86
C PRO A 134 30.14 11.12 10.96
N SER A 135 29.59 12.13 10.27
CA SER A 135 29.81 13.55 10.61
C SER A 135 28.81 14.47 9.89
N ALA A 136 27.85 14.97 10.68
CA ALA A 136 27.42 16.38 10.75
C ALA A 136 27.42 17.23 9.46
N ASP A 137 26.25 17.61 8.94
CA ASP A 137 25.57 18.84 9.39
C ASP A 137 24.26 19.14 8.62
N GLY A 138 23.24 19.53 9.37
CA GLY A 138 22.45 20.72 9.07
C GLY A 138 21.61 20.78 7.78
N ARG A 139 20.60 19.90 7.63
CA ARG A 139 19.28 20.31 7.12
C ARG A 139 18.24 19.24 7.43
N ALA A 140 17.45 19.47 8.46
CA ALA A 140 16.26 18.69 8.75
C ALA A 140 15.28 18.79 7.56
N SER A 141 15.40 17.87 6.60
CA SER A 141 14.25 17.47 5.81
C SER A 141 13.35 16.71 6.80
N CYS A 142 12.35 17.40 7.34
CA CYS A 142 11.29 16.80 8.13
C CYS A 142 10.80 15.55 7.39
N LEU A 143 11.19 14.37 7.89
CA LEU A 143 10.69 13.08 7.42
C LEU A 143 9.20 13.09 7.70
N LYS A 144 8.39 13.45 6.69
CA LYS A 144 6.92 13.45 6.80
C LYS A 144 6.49 12.07 7.26
N LYS A 145 6.19 11.91 8.55
CA LYS A 145 5.79 10.62 9.12
C LYS A 145 4.48 10.22 8.44
N SER A 146 4.51 9.13 7.68
CA SER A 146 3.31 8.59 7.05
C SER A 146 3.29 7.07 7.20
N ALA A 147 2.12 6.54 7.51
CA ALA A 147 1.86 5.11 7.58
C ALA A 147 0.63 4.82 6.73
N GLY A 148 0.57 3.62 6.16
CA GLY A 148 -0.62 3.20 5.44
C GLY A 148 -0.77 1.68 5.45
N CYS A 149 -1.99 1.22 5.37
CA CYS A 149 -2.32 -0.20 5.28
C CYS A 149 -3.57 -0.40 4.41
N HIS A 150 -3.79 -1.64 3.98
CA HIS A 150 -5.11 -2.03 3.47
C HIS A 150 -6.00 -2.43 4.65
N ALA A 151 -7.24 -1.96 4.61
CA ALA A 151 -8.25 -2.29 5.60
C ALA A 151 -9.59 -2.59 4.92
N LEU A 152 -10.45 -3.34 5.60
CA LEU A 152 -11.81 -3.59 5.19
C LEU A 152 -12.71 -2.53 5.80
N TYR A 153 -13.19 -1.57 5.02
CA TYR A 153 -14.21 -0.63 5.46
C TYR A 153 -15.54 -1.37 5.70
N LEU A 154 -16.09 -1.21 6.91
CA LEU A 154 -17.31 -1.88 7.33
C LEU A 154 -18.52 -0.94 7.26
N SER A 155 -18.47 0.15 8.02
CA SER A 155 -19.59 1.08 8.16
C SER A 155 -19.14 2.43 8.71
N SER A 156 -20.06 3.38 8.74
CA SER A 156 -19.91 4.62 9.48
C SER A 156 -21.19 4.87 10.26
N VAL A 157 -21.04 5.13 11.56
CA VAL A 157 -22.14 5.17 12.51
C VAL A 157 -22.06 6.50 13.25
N SER A 158 -23.17 7.24 13.31
CA SER A 158 -23.22 8.41 14.20
C SER A 158 -23.14 7.93 15.64
N VAL A 159 -22.25 8.55 16.40
CA VAL A 159 -22.06 8.27 17.82
C VAL A 159 -22.43 9.49 18.66
N GLU A 160 -23.17 10.44 18.08
CA GLU A 160 -23.64 11.66 18.73
C GLU A 160 -22.46 12.40 19.37
N THR A 161 -22.51 12.70 20.66
CA THR A 161 -21.44 13.39 21.38
C THR A 161 -20.34 12.47 21.91
N LEU A 162 -20.47 11.14 21.76
CA LEU A 162 -19.50 10.18 22.28
C LEU A 162 -18.17 10.26 21.52
N SER A 163 -17.08 9.99 22.25
CA SER A 163 -15.73 9.92 21.71
C SER A 163 -14.91 8.84 22.41
N GLY A 164 -13.65 8.67 22.02
CA GLY A 164 -12.77 7.68 22.65
C GLY A 164 -13.13 6.23 22.31
N ALA A 165 -12.67 5.32 23.16
CA ALA A 165 -12.93 3.89 23.04
C ALA A 165 -14.42 3.53 23.09
N LEU A 166 -15.21 4.21 23.92
CA LEU A 166 -16.65 4.00 24.07
C LEU A 166 -17.43 4.30 22.78
N ALA A 167 -17.00 5.31 22.01
CA ALA A 167 -17.59 5.59 20.70
C ALA A 167 -17.33 4.47 19.69
N VAL A 168 -16.11 3.90 19.70
CA VAL A 168 -15.75 2.76 18.85
C VAL A 168 -16.59 1.54 19.24
N GLU A 169 -16.68 1.24 20.53
CA GLU A 169 -17.48 0.14 21.06
C GLU A 169 -18.96 0.25 20.67
N LYS A 170 -19.59 1.42 20.89
CA LYS A 170 -21.00 1.68 20.51
C LYS A 170 -21.22 1.48 19.02
N ALA A 171 -20.32 2.01 18.18
CA ALA A 171 -20.43 1.86 16.73
C ALA A 171 -20.32 0.39 16.29
N ILE A 172 -19.44 -0.38 16.92
CA ILE A 172 -19.25 -1.81 16.63
C ILE A 172 -20.49 -2.60 17.03
N SER A 173 -20.99 -2.43 18.26
CA SER A 173 -22.22 -3.08 18.73
C SER A 173 -23.39 -2.77 17.78
N ALA A 174 -23.60 -1.49 17.46
CA ALA A 174 -24.63 -1.06 16.52
C ALA A 174 -24.45 -1.63 15.10
N THR A 175 -23.21 -1.90 14.67
CA THR A 175 -22.96 -2.52 13.36
C THR A 175 -23.20 -4.02 13.39
N LEU A 176 -22.87 -4.70 14.48
CA LEU A 176 -23.04 -6.15 14.66
C LEU A 176 -24.50 -6.57 14.92
N GLU A 177 -25.31 -5.68 15.51
CA GLU A 177 -26.74 -5.91 15.78
C GLU A 177 -27.64 -5.74 14.54
N ARG A 178 -27.08 -5.34 13.38
CA ARG A 178 -27.86 -5.15 12.16
C ARG A 178 -28.30 -6.50 11.57
N ASP A 179 -29.58 -6.61 11.21
CA ASP A 179 -30.15 -7.76 10.50
C ASP A 179 -29.31 -8.14 9.26
N VAL A 180 -28.93 -7.14 8.47
CA VAL A 180 -28.03 -7.29 7.34
C VAL A 180 -26.73 -6.56 7.61
N LEU A 181 -25.75 -7.32 8.09
CA LEU A 181 -24.38 -6.83 8.25
C LEU A 181 -23.79 -6.34 6.90
N PRO A 182 -23.06 -5.20 6.91
CA PRO A 182 -22.51 -4.59 5.70
C PRO A 182 -21.55 -5.50 4.93
N THR A 183 -21.45 -5.28 3.62
CA THR A 183 -20.44 -5.95 2.79
C THR A 183 -19.12 -5.16 2.89
N PRO A 184 -18.05 -5.77 3.43
CA PRO A 184 -16.79 -5.07 3.60
C PRO A 184 -16.17 -4.65 2.26
N THR A 185 -15.57 -3.46 2.23
CA THR A 185 -14.90 -2.93 1.03
C THR A 185 -13.42 -2.69 1.30
N VAL A 186 -12.55 -3.17 0.41
CA VAL A 186 -11.11 -2.98 0.57
C VAL A 186 -10.76 -1.52 0.30
N VAL A 187 -10.17 -0.86 1.31
CA VAL A 187 -9.71 0.52 1.24
C VAL A 187 -8.21 0.60 1.54
N HIS A 188 -7.53 1.53 0.90
CA HIS A 188 -6.22 1.99 1.31
C HIS A 188 -6.38 3.07 2.37
N PHE A 189 -5.95 2.76 3.59
CA PHE A 189 -5.98 3.62 4.76
C PHE A 189 -4.62 4.27 4.93
N LYS A 190 -4.52 5.58 4.77
CA LYS A 190 -3.25 6.33 4.89
C LYS A 190 -3.35 7.40 5.97
N VAL A 191 -2.38 7.43 6.87
CA VAL A 191 -2.20 8.43 7.92
C VAL A 191 -0.99 9.30 7.59
N THR A 192 -1.17 10.61 7.73
CA THR A 192 -0.14 11.63 7.56
C THR A 192 -0.36 12.73 8.60
N GLU A 193 0.57 13.67 8.71
CA GLU A 193 0.41 14.89 9.52
C GLU A 193 -0.84 15.72 9.14
N GLN A 194 -1.33 15.60 7.91
CA GLN A 194 -2.56 16.28 7.47
C GLN A 194 -3.85 15.57 7.95
N GLY A 195 -3.75 14.33 8.41
CA GLY A 195 -4.88 13.50 8.84
C GLY A 195 -4.97 12.17 8.08
N ILE A 196 -6.19 11.63 8.00
CA ILE A 196 -6.48 10.33 7.39
C ILE A 196 -6.95 10.52 5.94
N THR A 197 -6.45 9.68 5.04
CA THR A 197 -7.00 9.52 3.68
C THR A 197 -7.43 8.09 3.47
N LEU A 198 -8.68 7.89 3.07
CA LEU A 198 -9.24 6.61 2.66
C LEU A 198 -9.45 6.61 1.16
N THR A 199 -8.96 5.59 0.48
CA THR A 199 -9.21 5.36 -0.95
C THR A 199 -9.83 3.99 -1.14
N ASP A 200 -11.05 3.92 -1.66
CA ASP A 200 -11.65 2.65 -2.05
C ASP A 200 -10.94 2.11 -3.29
N VAL A 201 -10.36 0.91 -3.16
CA VAL A 201 -9.59 0.28 -4.23
C VAL A 201 -10.50 -0.09 -5.42
N GLN A 202 -11.76 -0.40 -5.14
CA GLN A 202 -12.75 -0.83 -6.14
C GLN A 202 -13.72 0.28 -6.54
N ARG A 203 -13.66 1.45 -5.87
CA ARG A 203 -14.54 2.61 -6.08
C ARG A 203 -16.03 2.27 -6.01
N LYS A 204 -16.39 1.36 -5.11
CA LYS A 204 -17.77 0.89 -4.93
C LYS A 204 -18.57 1.80 -4.01
N VAL A 205 -17.96 2.26 -2.92
CA VAL A 205 -18.65 3.03 -1.86
C VAL A 205 -18.31 4.52 -1.91
N PHE A 206 -17.04 4.85 -2.18
CA PHE A 206 -16.60 6.23 -2.37
C PHE A 206 -15.30 6.25 -3.18
N PHE A 207 -14.98 7.32 -3.90
CA PHE A 207 -13.69 7.39 -4.62
C PHE A 207 -12.52 7.61 -3.66
N ARG A 208 -12.62 8.66 -2.83
CA ARG A 208 -11.61 9.04 -1.84
C ARG A 208 -12.27 9.93 -0.78
N ARG A 209 -11.91 9.72 0.49
CA ARG A 209 -12.32 10.60 1.60
C ARG A 209 -11.09 11.04 2.38
N HIS A 210 -11.06 12.31 2.74
CA HIS A 210 -10.00 12.88 3.58
C HIS A 210 -10.62 13.44 4.85
N TYR A 211 -10.04 13.06 5.99
CA TYR A 211 -10.42 13.54 7.31
C TYR A 211 -9.24 14.33 7.87
N PRO A 212 -9.33 15.67 7.89
CA PRO A 212 -8.26 16.51 8.42
C PRO A 212 -7.98 16.18 9.88
N LEU A 213 -6.72 16.26 10.31
CA LEU A 213 -6.31 15.95 11.68
C LEU A 213 -7.16 16.69 12.74
N ALA A 214 -7.51 17.96 12.49
CA ALA A 214 -8.34 18.79 13.37
C ALA A 214 -9.76 18.24 13.62
N THR A 215 -10.25 17.37 12.74
CA THR A 215 -11.58 16.74 12.88
C THR A 215 -11.52 15.44 13.67
N LEU A 216 -10.34 14.82 13.76
CA LEU A 216 -10.15 13.52 14.38
C LEU A 216 -10.13 13.67 15.90
N ARG A 217 -10.81 12.74 16.57
CA ARG A 217 -11.00 12.74 18.03
C ARG A 217 -10.38 11.54 18.70
N PHE A 218 -10.37 10.40 18.03
CA PHE A 218 -9.84 9.16 18.57
C PHE A 218 -9.58 8.14 17.46
N CYS A 219 -8.68 7.20 17.70
CA CYS A 219 -8.55 5.99 16.90
C CYS A 219 -8.05 4.84 17.78
N GLY A 220 -8.62 3.65 17.62
CA GLY A 220 -8.28 2.50 18.44
C GLY A 220 -8.91 1.20 17.97
N MET A 221 -8.43 0.11 18.55
CA MET A 221 -8.98 -1.23 18.38
C MET A 221 -10.30 -1.38 19.15
N ASP A 222 -11.09 -2.40 18.82
CA ASP A 222 -12.27 -2.78 19.61
C ASP A 222 -11.88 -3.13 21.06
N PRO A 223 -12.44 -2.44 22.07
CA PRO A 223 -12.15 -2.73 23.48
C PRO A 223 -12.50 -4.17 23.89
N GLU A 224 -13.56 -4.72 23.31
CA GLU A 224 -14.03 -6.09 23.58
C GLU A 224 -13.29 -7.16 22.75
N GLN A 225 -12.34 -6.76 21.89
CA GLN A 225 -11.57 -7.68 21.03
C GLN A 225 -12.44 -8.58 20.13
N ARG A 226 -13.64 -8.12 19.77
CA ARG A 226 -14.53 -8.84 18.84
C ARG A 226 -13.89 -8.87 17.45
N LYS A 227 -14.24 -9.90 16.70
CA LYS A 227 -13.71 -10.14 15.36
C LYS A 227 -14.81 -10.03 14.31
N TRP A 228 -14.49 -9.37 13.21
CA TRP A 228 -15.32 -9.38 12.03
C TRP A 228 -15.10 -10.69 11.27
N GLN A 229 -16.18 -11.42 11.00
CA GLN A 229 -16.12 -12.77 10.40
C GLN A 229 -16.98 -12.90 9.14
N LYS A 230 -17.72 -11.85 8.77
CA LYS A 230 -18.61 -11.91 7.61
C LYS A 230 -17.87 -11.60 6.32
N TYR A 231 -17.93 -12.51 5.35
CA TYR A 231 -17.29 -12.39 4.04
C TYR A 231 -15.75 -12.31 4.06
N CYS A 232 -15.10 -12.64 5.18
CA CYS A 232 -13.65 -12.73 5.29
C CYS A 232 -13.23 -13.65 6.45
N LYS A 233 -11.93 -13.87 6.59
CA LYS A 233 -11.36 -14.55 7.76
C LYS A 233 -11.62 -13.71 9.03
N PRO A 234 -11.66 -14.31 10.23
CA PRO A 234 -11.79 -13.57 11.48
C PRO A 234 -10.70 -12.49 11.64
N SER A 235 -11.10 -11.24 11.50
CA SER A 235 -10.22 -10.07 11.49
C SER A 235 -10.51 -9.15 12.67
N ARG A 236 -9.47 -8.57 13.27
CA ARG A 236 -9.62 -7.61 14.36
C ARG A 236 -10.29 -6.33 13.85
N ILE A 237 -11.19 -5.79 14.66
CA ILE A 237 -11.94 -4.58 14.35
C ILE A 237 -11.24 -3.38 14.98
N PHE A 238 -11.19 -2.27 14.25
CA PHE A 238 -10.71 -0.98 14.74
C PHE A 238 -11.54 0.14 14.13
N GLY A 239 -11.46 1.32 14.72
CA GLY A 239 -12.18 2.49 14.22
C GLY A 239 -11.48 3.79 14.56
N PHE A 240 -11.87 4.85 13.85
CA PHE A 240 -11.55 6.20 14.25
C PHE A 240 -12.83 7.02 14.38
N VAL A 241 -12.78 8.01 15.26
CA VAL A 241 -13.86 8.95 15.54
C VAL A 241 -13.46 10.30 14.97
N ALA A 242 -14.34 10.88 14.16
CA ALA A 242 -14.17 12.20 13.59
C ALA A 242 -15.42 13.04 13.83
N LYS A 243 -15.29 14.36 13.85
CA LYS A 243 -16.45 15.27 13.79
C LYS A 243 -17.26 14.99 12.53
N SER A 244 -18.58 14.97 12.70
CA SER A 244 -19.50 14.89 11.57
C SER A 244 -19.32 16.10 10.65
N GLN A 245 -19.42 15.86 9.34
CA GLN A 245 -19.36 16.92 8.33
C GLN A 245 -20.71 17.62 8.16
N THR A 246 -21.81 16.96 8.55
CA THR A 246 -23.18 17.47 8.43
C THR A 246 -23.64 18.16 9.72
N GLU A 247 -23.17 17.68 10.88
CA GLU A 247 -23.65 18.13 12.19
C GLU A 247 -22.48 18.50 13.11
N SER A 248 -22.30 19.78 13.40
CA SER A 248 -21.09 20.29 14.04
C SER A 248 -20.85 19.82 15.49
N GLN A 249 -21.91 19.38 16.17
CA GLN A 249 -21.89 18.87 17.54
C GLN A 249 -21.77 17.34 17.61
N GLU A 250 -21.91 16.65 16.48
CA GLU A 250 -21.88 15.20 16.44
C GLU A 250 -20.52 14.66 15.98
N ASN A 251 -20.25 13.43 16.40
CA ASN A 251 -19.14 12.61 16.00
C ASN A 251 -19.65 11.41 15.20
N VAL A 252 -18.87 11.00 14.22
CA VAL A 252 -19.08 9.78 13.44
C VAL A 252 -17.90 8.84 13.69
N CYS A 253 -18.20 7.59 13.99
CA CYS A 253 -17.21 6.53 14.06
C CYS A 253 -17.17 5.78 12.72
N HIS A 254 -15.98 5.68 12.13
CA HIS A 254 -15.73 4.91 10.92
C HIS A 254 -15.06 3.60 11.31
N LEU A 255 -15.68 2.48 10.93
CA LEU A 255 -15.26 1.15 11.34
C LEU A 255 -14.55 0.39 10.22
N PHE A 256 -13.52 -0.34 10.63
CA PHE A 256 -12.65 -1.12 9.76
C PHE A 256 -12.34 -2.47 10.38
N ALA A 257 -12.02 -3.44 9.55
CA ALA A 257 -11.37 -4.68 9.96
C ALA A 257 -10.00 -4.80 9.29
N GLU A 258 -9.06 -5.46 9.96
CA GLU A 258 -7.77 -5.77 9.37
C GLU A 258 -7.92 -6.62 8.10
N TYR A 259 -7.28 -6.20 7.02
CA TYR A 259 -7.28 -6.94 5.76
C TYR A 259 -6.09 -7.90 5.67
N ASP A 260 -4.90 -7.43 6.09
CA ASP A 260 -3.65 -8.18 6.04
C ASP A 260 -2.97 -8.17 7.41
N THR A 261 -2.61 -9.35 7.90
CA THR A 261 -1.87 -9.52 9.17
C THR A 261 -0.46 -8.94 9.13
N LEU A 262 0.10 -8.73 7.94
CA LEU A 262 1.45 -8.18 7.72
C LEU A 262 1.46 -6.64 7.73
N GLN A 263 0.30 -6.03 7.51
CA GLN A 263 0.09 -4.58 7.57
C GLN A 263 -0.92 -4.29 8.70
N PRO A 264 -0.54 -4.57 9.96
CA PRO A 264 -1.48 -4.48 11.07
C PRO A 264 -1.96 -3.06 11.26
N ALA A 265 -3.22 -2.92 11.70
CA ALA A 265 -3.81 -1.61 11.96
C ALA A 265 -3.05 -0.85 13.06
N SER A 266 -2.29 -1.55 13.91
CA SER A 266 -1.50 -0.96 14.98
C SER A 266 -0.52 0.11 14.50
N GLN A 267 0.07 -0.02 13.31
CA GLN A 267 1.01 0.99 12.78
C GLN A 267 0.32 2.31 12.48
N VAL A 268 -0.85 2.26 11.81
CA VAL A 268 -1.63 3.46 11.49
C VAL A 268 -2.29 4.05 12.73
N ILE A 269 -2.72 3.22 13.67
CA ILE A 269 -3.28 3.66 14.97
C ILE A 269 -2.20 4.36 15.79
N SER A 270 -1.02 3.75 15.93
CA SER A 270 0.10 4.32 16.68
C SER A 270 0.52 5.68 16.14
N LEU A 271 0.72 5.79 14.82
CA LEU A 271 1.09 7.06 14.21
C LEU A 271 -0.01 8.12 14.40
N LEU A 272 -1.29 7.73 14.29
CA LEU A 272 -2.37 8.68 14.47
C LEU A 272 -2.50 9.15 15.91
N LEU A 273 -2.29 8.27 16.90
CA LEU A 273 -2.26 8.65 18.31
C LEU A 273 -1.09 9.57 18.63
N GLU A 274 0.10 9.32 18.06
CA GLU A 274 1.25 10.25 18.15
C GLU A 274 0.90 11.65 17.62
N LEU A 275 0.16 11.73 16.51
CA LEU A 275 -0.25 13.00 15.90
C LEU A 275 -1.36 13.71 16.66
N LEU A 276 -2.28 12.96 17.30
CA LEU A 276 -3.38 13.52 18.08
C LEU A 276 -2.94 13.97 19.48
N PHE A 277 -2.02 13.25 20.09
CA PHE A 277 -1.54 13.48 21.45
C PHE A 277 0.00 13.54 21.48
N PRO A 278 0.62 14.57 20.90
CA PRO A 278 2.07 14.71 20.89
C PRO A 278 2.59 14.82 22.33
N GLY A 279 3.37 13.83 22.77
CA GLY A 279 4.02 13.82 24.09
C GLY A 279 3.55 12.76 25.11
N GLN A 280 2.72 11.78 24.71
CA GLN A 280 2.31 10.65 25.58
C GLN A 280 2.89 9.29 25.16
N SER A 281 4.04 9.27 24.47
CA SER A 281 4.78 8.06 24.09
C SER A 281 5.85 7.71 25.11
#